data_AF-A0AA35LX31-F1
#
_entry.id   AF-A0AA35LX31-F1
#
_cell.length_a   1.000
_cell.length_b   1.000
_cell.length_c   1.000
_cell.angle_alpha   90.00
_cell.angle_beta   90.00
_cell.angle_gamma   90.00
#
_symmetry.space_group_name_H-M   'P 1'
#
loop_
_entity.id
_entity.type
_entity.pdbx_description
1 polymer ?
#
loop_
_entity_poly.entity_id
_entity_poly.type
_entity_poly.pdbx_seq_one_letter_code
_entity_poly.pdbx_strand_id
1 'polypeptide(L)'
;MCEDAGNIICILDALDECEERGRIQLLEALNKLYNIESPKFSLEILVTSRSYARIHQELQTLEERHPTIHLSGEDQISREIDISIRARLKDITRIHRLTEDEESTLIDELTKP
;
A
#
# COMPACT_ATOMS: atom_id res chain seq x y z
N MET A 1 20.58 13.54 -28.40
CA MET A 1 20.62 14.04 -27.02
C MET A 1 19.69 13.14 -26.25
N CYS A 2 20.16 12.43 -25.22
CA CYS A 2 19.28 11.61 -24.40
C CYS A 2 18.35 12.57 -23.66
N GLU A 3 17.04 12.44 -23.85
CA GLU A 3 16.07 13.23 -23.08
C GLU A 3 16.19 12.80 -21.61
N ASP A 4 16.42 13.76 -20.72
CA ASP A 4 16.32 13.52 -19.28
C ASP A 4 14.89 13.07 -18.99
N ALA A 5 14.73 11.87 -18.41
CA ALA A 5 13.43 11.24 -18.14
C ALA A 5 12.56 11.98 -17.10
N GLY A 6 12.93 13.21 -16.71
CA GLY A 6 12.25 14.00 -15.68
C GLY A 6 12.34 13.35 -14.30
N ASN A 7 11.33 13.62 -13.47
CA ASN A 7 11.16 12.95 -12.18
C ASN A 7 10.51 11.58 -12.38
N ILE A 8 11.18 10.52 -11.95
CA ILE A 8 10.66 9.16 -11.99
C ILE A 8 10.12 8.81 -10.60
N ILE A 9 8.87 8.32 -10.55
CA ILE A 9 8.29 7.75 -9.34
C ILE A 9 8.18 6.24 -9.55
N CYS A 10 8.78 5.46 -8.65
CA CYS A 10 8.72 4.00 -8.65
C CYS A 10 7.90 3.53 -7.45
N ILE A 11 6.91 2.68 -7.71
CA ILE A 11 6.08 2.07 -6.66
C ILE A 11 6.46 0.59 -6.59
N LEU A 12 7.03 0.20 -5.45
CA LEU A 12 7.38 -1.18 -5.13
C LEU A 12 6.29 -1.74 -4.23
N ASP A 13 5.34 -2.43 -4.86
CA ASP A 13 4.20 -3.02 -4.16
C ASP A 13 4.56 -4.38 -3.55
N ALA A 14 3.99 -4.68 -2.38
CA ALA A 14 4.07 -5.97 -1.70
C ALA A 14 5.51 -6.50 -1.51
N LEU A 15 6.42 -5.67 -0.97
CA LEU A 15 7.82 -6.05 -0.72
C LEU A 15 7.94 -7.36 0.09
N ASP A 16 6.98 -7.64 0.96
CA ASP A 16 6.93 -8.86 1.78
C ASP A 16 6.81 -10.17 0.98
N GLU A 17 6.34 -10.10 -0.27
CA GLU A 17 6.23 -11.25 -1.17
C GLU A 17 7.54 -11.57 -1.91
N CYS A 18 8.57 -10.72 -1.79
CA CYS A 18 9.88 -10.99 -2.36
C CYS A 18 10.58 -12.15 -1.63
N GLU A 19 11.32 -12.95 -2.41
CA GLU A 19 12.28 -13.90 -1.85
C GLU A 19 13.33 -13.15 -1.01
N GLU A 20 13.78 -13.78 0.07
CA GLU A 20 14.60 -13.16 1.12
C GLU A 20 15.89 -12.53 0.59
N ARG A 21 16.68 -13.27 -0.19
CA ARG A 21 17.94 -12.75 -0.74
C ARG A 21 17.71 -11.58 -1.69
N GLY A 22 16.71 -11.68 -2.57
CA GLY A 22 16.33 -10.61 -3.48
C GLY A 22 15.87 -9.35 -2.73
N ARG A 23 15.05 -9.52 -1.69
CA ARG A 23 14.57 -8.43 -0.83
C ARG A 23 15.73 -7.71 -0.14
N ILE A 24 16.66 -8.45 0.48
CA ILE A 24 17.83 -7.87 1.14
C ILE A 24 18.68 -7.05 0.15
N GLN A 25 18.95 -7.62 -1.04
CA GLN A 25 19.72 -6.91 -2.08
C GLN A 25 19.04 -5.62 -2.55
N LEU A 26 17.71 -5.65 -2.68
CA LEU A 26 16.91 -4.47 -3.04
C LEU A 26 17.02 -3.39 -1.96
N LEU A 27 16.83 -3.74 -0.68
CA LEU A 27 16.92 -2.81 0.43
C LEU A 27 18.33 -2.20 0.57
N GLU A 28 19.38 -3.00 0.39
CA GLU A 28 20.75 -2.49 0.33
C GLU A 28 20.97 -1.49 -0.82
N ALA A 29 20.39 -1.77 -2.00
CA ALA A 29 20.49 -0.87 -3.14
C ALA A 29 19.75 0.45 -2.88
N LEU A 30 18.56 0.41 -2.29
CA LEU A 30 17.80 1.59 -1.88
C LEU A 30 18.58 2.43 -0.85
N ASN A 31 19.15 1.78 0.15
CA ASN A 31 20.00 2.43 1.15
C ASN A 31 21.19 3.16 0.52
N LYS A 32 21.85 2.53 -0.45
CA LYS A 32 22.97 3.15 -1.18
C LYS A 32 22.50 4.32 -2.03
N LEU A 33 21.35 4.19 -2.70
CA LEU A 33 20.77 5.21 -3.57
C LEU A 33 20.48 6.50 -2.80
N TYR A 34 19.85 6.39 -1.63
CA TYR A 34 19.44 7.55 -0.82
C TYR A 34 20.54 8.14 0.07
N ASN A 35 21.71 7.48 0.16
CA ASN A 35 22.89 8.01 0.85
C ASN A 35 23.79 8.87 -0.05
N ILE A 36 23.43 9.10 -1.32
CA ILE A 36 24.21 9.92 -2.26
C ILE A 36 23.98 11.40 -1.93
N GLU A 37 25.04 12.14 -1.57
CA GLU A 37 24.96 13.56 -1.17
C GLU A 37 24.54 14.51 -2.30
N SER A 38 24.57 14.07 -3.57
CA SER A 38 24.17 14.86 -4.74
C SER A 38 23.81 13.95 -5.93
N PRO A 39 22.63 13.33 -5.94
CA PRO A 39 22.22 12.46 -7.03
C PRO A 39 22.02 13.28 -8.32
N LYS A 40 22.53 12.77 -9.44
CA LYS A 40 22.32 13.35 -10.78
C LYS A 40 20.99 12.89 -11.43
N PHE A 41 20.13 12.28 -10.64
CA PHE A 41 18.86 11.70 -11.07
C PHE A 41 17.74 12.17 -10.14
N SER A 42 16.52 12.21 -10.65
CA SER A 42 15.31 12.51 -9.88
C SER A 42 14.48 11.24 -9.78
N LEU A 43 14.60 10.53 -8.65
CA LEU A 43 13.92 9.25 -8.41
C LEU A 43 13.30 9.22 -7.01
N GLU A 44 11.98 9.10 -6.98
CA GLU A 44 11.19 8.88 -5.77
C GLU A 44 10.72 7.42 -5.73
N ILE A 45 10.86 6.77 -4.59
CA ILE A 45 10.49 5.37 -4.41
C ILE A 45 9.49 5.28 -3.27
N LEU A 46 8.31 4.75 -3.57
CA LEU A 46 7.29 4.39 -2.61
C LEU A 46 7.29 2.87 -2.45
N VAL A 47 7.47 2.39 -1.23
CA VAL A 47 7.47 0.96 -0.90
C VAL A 47 6.24 0.63 -0.07
N THR A 48 5.53 -0.43 -0.44
CA THR A 48 4.46 -1.00 0.38
C THR A 48 4.89 -2.38 0.88
N SER A 49 4.49 -2.71 2.11
CA SER A 49 4.78 -4.01 2.71
C SER A 49 3.84 -4.25 3.88
N ARG A 50 3.51 -5.51 4.15
CA ARG A 50 2.97 -5.90 5.45
C ARG A 50 4.04 -5.78 6.54
N SER A 51 3.64 -5.34 7.73
CA SER A 51 4.53 -5.13 8.89
C SER A 51 4.78 -6.44 9.66
N TYR A 52 5.35 -7.45 9.01
CA TYR A 52 5.83 -8.65 9.71
C TYR A 52 7.12 -8.33 10.47
N ALA A 53 7.31 -8.91 11.66
CA ALA A 53 8.48 -8.64 12.51
C ALA A 53 9.83 -8.78 11.78
N ARG A 54 9.96 -9.79 10.90
CA ARG A 54 11.16 -9.99 10.07
C ARG A 54 11.42 -8.82 9.13
N ILE A 55 10.39 -8.33 8.46
CA ILE A 55 10.52 -7.28 7.45
C ILE A 55 10.72 -5.92 8.11
N HIS A 56 10.09 -5.69 9.25
CA HIS A 56 10.30 -4.50 10.04
C HIS A 56 11.78 -4.35 10.44
N GLN A 57 12.46 -5.44 10.84
CA GLN A 57 13.90 -5.39 11.12
C GLN A 57 14.73 -5.04 9.88
N GLU A 58 14.39 -5.60 8.71
CA GLU A 58 15.10 -5.31 7.45
C GLU A 58 14.87 -3.85 6.97
N LEU A 59 13.67 -3.31 7.22
CA LEU A 59 13.28 -1.95 6.85
C LEU A 59 13.68 -0.89 7.89
N GLN A 60 14.00 -1.27 9.12
CA GLN A 60 14.23 -0.35 10.24
C GLN A 60 15.17 0.80 9.87
N THR A 61 16.29 0.51 9.20
CA THR A 61 17.27 1.54 8.84
C THR A 61 16.73 2.53 7.80
N LEU A 62 15.78 2.13 6.95
CA LEU A 62 15.09 3.03 6.03
C LEU A 62 13.99 3.82 6.76
N GLU A 63 13.22 3.15 7.61
CA GLU A 63 12.15 3.78 8.40
C GLU A 63 12.67 4.89 9.34
N GLU A 64 13.85 4.70 9.94
CA GLU A 64 14.50 5.70 10.80
C GLU A 64 14.99 6.94 10.03
N ARG A 65 15.25 6.82 8.73
CA ARG A 65 15.84 7.90 7.90
C ARG A 65 14.86 8.53 6.93
N HIS A 66 13.72 7.88 6.67
CA HIS A 66 12.77 8.29 5.65
C HIS A 66 11.32 8.29 6.17
N PRO A 67 10.43 9.12 5.60
CA PRO A 67 9.03 9.15 5.97
C PRO A 67 8.39 7.77 5.82
N THR A 68 7.74 7.30 6.89
CA THR A 68 7.06 6.01 6.94
C THR A 68 5.62 6.21 7.38
N ILE A 69 4.68 5.62 6.66
CA ILE A 69 3.25 5.63 7.00
C ILE A 69 2.89 4.25 7.53
N HIS A 70 2.58 4.17 8.82
CA HIS A 70 2.06 2.94 9.41
C HIS A 70 0.54 2.91 9.30
N LEU A 71 0.03 2.01 8.45
CA LEU A 71 -1.41 1.77 8.32
C LEU A 71 -1.83 0.73 9.37
N SER A 72 -2.28 1.20 10.53
CA SER A 72 -2.78 0.33 11.60
C SER A 72 -4.14 -0.25 11.21
N GLY A 73 -4.19 -1.56 10.95
CA GLY A 73 -5.43 -2.25 10.64
C GLY A 73 -6.24 -2.69 11.86
N GLU A 74 -5.71 -2.62 13.08
CA GLU A 74 -6.21 -3.49 14.17
C GLU A 74 -7.46 -2.97 14.90
N ASP A 75 -7.67 -1.65 15.01
CA ASP A 75 -8.64 -1.12 15.98
C ASP A 75 -10.06 -0.88 15.40
N GLN A 76 -10.25 -0.95 14.08
CA GLN A 76 -11.54 -0.65 13.44
C GLN A 76 -11.88 -1.52 12.21
N ILE A 77 -11.34 -2.75 12.13
CA ILE A 77 -11.53 -3.67 10.98
C ILE A 77 -13.00 -3.78 10.57
N SER A 78 -13.89 -4.06 11.52
CA SER A 78 -15.32 -4.24 11.23
C SER A 78 -15.95 -2.99 10.62
N ARG A 79 -15.59 -1.80 11.13
CA ARG A 79 -16.11 -0.53 10.61
C ARG A 79 -15.57 -0.22 9.21
N GLU A 80 -14.30 -0.51 8.96
CA GLU A 80 -13.69 -0.33 7.64
C GLU A 80 -14.29 -1.30 6.62
N ILE A 81 -14.50 -2.56 7.01
CA ILE A 81 -15.22 -3.56 6.21
C ILE A 81 -16.63 -3.06 5.88
N ASP A 82 -17.39 -2.57 6.87
CA ASP A 82 -18.74 -2.05 6.63
C ASP A 82 -18.76 -0.89 5.63
N ILE A 83 -17.80 0.03 5.74
CA ILE A 83 -17.64 1.15 4.80
C ILE A 83 -17.36 0.61 3.39
N SER A 84 -16.45 -0.37 3.27
CA SER A 84 -16.07 -0.98 2.00
C SER A 84 -17.22 -1.77 1.36
N ILE A 85 -17.99 -2.51 2.16
CA ILE A 85 -19.20 -3.22 1.75
C ILE A 85 -20.23 -2.22 1.22
N ARG A 86 -20.54 -1.17 1.98
CA ARG A 86 -21.52 -0.14 1.58
C ARG A 86 -21.09 0.58 0.30
N ALA A 87 -19.79 0.89 0.15
CA ALA A 87 -19.27 1.52 -1.07
C ALA A 87 -19.44 0.61 -2.29
N ARG A 88 -19.11 -0.68 -2.14
CA ARG A 88 -19.21 -1.66 -3.23
C ARG A 88 -20.64 -2.02 -3.58
N LEU A 89 -21.55 -2.03 -2.59
CA LEU A 89 -22.98 -2.24 -2.82
C LEU A 89 -23.60 -1.13 -3.67
N LYS A 90 -23.20 0.13 -3.47
CA LYS A 90 -23.68 1.23 -4.34
C LYS A 90 -23.35 1.01 -5.81
N ASP A 91 -22.15 0.48 -6.10
CA ASP A 91 -21.78 0.13 -7.47
C ASP A 91 -22.62 -1.03 -8.01
N ILE A 92 -22.85 -2.07 -7.21
CA ILE A 92 -23.67 -3.23 -7.57
C ILE A 92 -25.13 -2.82 -7.81
N THR A 93 -25.74 -2.05 -6.91
CA THR A 93 -27.11 -1.50 -7.07
C THR A 93 -27.23 -0.75 -8.39
N ARG A 94 -26.25 0.11 -8.72
CA ARG A 94 -26.23 0.86 -9.97
C ARG A 94 -26.14 -0.06 -11.20
N ILE A 95 -25.24 -1.04 -11.18
CA ILE A 95 -25.01 -1.97 -12.31
C ILE A 95 -26.25 -2.83 -12.55
N HIS A 96 -26.85 -3.34 -11.48
CA HIS A 96 -27.96 -4.29 -11.55
C HIS A 96 -29.35 -3.64 -11.46
N ARG A 97 -29.41 -2.31 -11.29
CA ARG A 97 -30.65 -1.54 -11.10
C ARG A 97 -31.50 -2.09 -9.96
N LEU A 98 -30.84 -2.43 -8.85
CA LEU A 98 -31.52 -2.89 -7.65
C LEU A 98 -32.39 -1.76 -7.11
N THR A 99 -33.53 -2.15 -6.54
CA THR A 99 -34.42 -1.27 -5.80
C THR A 99 -33.80 -0.90 -4.44
N GLU A 100 -34.32 0.16 -3.82
CA GLU A 100 -33.89 0.58 -2.49
C GLU A 100 -34.08 -0.51 -1.44
N ASP A 101 -35.17 -1.29 -1.55
CA ASP A 101 -35.45 -2.41 -0.63
C ASP A 101 -34.44 -3.55 -0.78
N GLU A 102 -34.05 -3.89 -2.01
CA GLU A 102 -33.02 -4.90 -2.30
C GLU A 102 -31.64 -4.44 -1.80
N GLU A 103 -31.29 -3.17 -2.02
CA GLU A 103 -30.05 -2.59 -1.49
C GLU A 103 -30.03 -2.61 0.04
N SER A 104 -31.12 -2.18 0.69
CA SER A 104 -31.22 -2.19 2.16
C SER A 104 -31.08 -3.60 2.72
N THR A 105 -31.74 -4.58 2.09
CA THR A 105 -31.63 -5.99 2.50
C THR A 105 -30.20 -6.49 2.40
N LEU A 106 -29.49 -6.18 1.31
CA LEU A 106 -28.10 -6.59 1.14
C LEU A 106 -27.16 -5.93 2.15
N ILE A 107 -27.36 -4.64 2.44
CA ILE A 107 -26.60 -3.94 3.49
C ILE A 107 -26.80 -4.63 4.83
N ASP A 108 -28.06 -4.87 5.21
CA ASP A 108 -28.40 -5.44 6.51
C ASP A 108 -27.89 -6.87 6.68
N GLU A 109 -27.83 -7.68 5.62
CA GLU A 109 -27.28 -9.03 5.66
C GLU A 109 -25.74 -9.05 5.66
N LEU A 110 -25.09 -8.11 4.97
CA LEU A 110 -23.64 -8.12 4.78
C LEU A 110 -22.87 -7.36 5.88
N THR A 111 -23.51 -6.48 6.64
CA THR A 111 -22.90 -5.77 7.78
C THR A 111 -23.37 -6.32 9.14
N LYS A 112 -23.82 -7.57 9.21
CA LYS A 112 -24.15 -8.22 10.48
C LYS A 112 -22.87 -8.50 11.28
N PRO A 113 -22.86 -8.27 12.60
CA PRO A 113 -21.72 -8.57 13.47
C PRO A 113 -21.43 -10.07 13.60
#